data_AF-A0A9X6AD44-F1
#
_entry.id   AF-A0A9X6AD44-F1
#
_cell.length_a   1.000
_cell.length_b   1.000
_cell.length_c   1.000
_cell.angle_alpha   90.00
_cell.angle_beta   90.00
_cell.angle_gamma   90.00
#
_symmetry.space_group_name_H-M   'P 1'
#
loop_
_entity.id
_entity.type
_entity.pdbx_description
1 polymer ?
#
loop_
_entity_poly.entity_id
_entity_poly.type
_entity_poly.pdbx_seq_one_letter_code
_entity_poly.pdbx_strand_id
1 'polypeptide(L)'
;SGEFHYWRLPSPDLWRDVPQKIKASGMNAVSIYFDWGYHSPAKGRYDFTGIRDVDKLLDMAEEAGLYVIARPGPYINAETDGGGFPGWLMTQKGQARSTDPEYLDAAREWLKEIDKILARHQVTNGTGPVLLYQVENELYDPQGRDYIVDLSQQVRADGITVPLVGNEPMPQYAGGEGLDFVGELDQYNSFCKGEWWLPTLKRQQDDAPLSIFEAGTGWFQTWGDTGYEKCPEKMGPAYQKIVNKHEVMQGTTIENLYMTYGGTNWGWLADPRQVYTSYDYGAPISEPRQTGADYDEMKRQGLFYTTTAPLTATDPADAPASSNDAVHIEARANPDTHTQFLYLRHSDPMADADATTTFDWKTPDGTYPVTARLNGKTGKILVAGHDLGGGQRLVYSTSELLTSAKTGDRTQAVLYGGEGDPGQTMLRYSTKPKVTVLDGKADATWDAERGDLRLDYAHSGVTRILVQSAGRPDLLLIIGTDDQAAGFWRQDTAAGPVLERGTELVRPASVTGLGTTLALTGDAKKTGPLEVFAPSGVRNVTWNGAPLSVKQTSSGSLLGTVP
;
A
#
# COMPACT_ATOMS: atom_id res chain seq x y z
N SER A 1 -3.78 2.59 1.01
CA SER A 1 -5.08 2.21 0.44
C SER A 1 -4.93 2.00 -1.06
N GLY A 2 -5.83 1.25 -1.68
CA GLY A 2 -5.93 1.19 -3.14
C GLY A 2 -7.32 1.55 -3.63
N GLU A 3 -7.42 2.30 -4.73
CA GLU A 3 -8.70 2.69 -5.30
C GLU A 3 -9.36 1.53 -6.08
N PHE A 4 -10.66 1.32 -5.84
CA PHE A 4 -11.49 0.32 -6.52
C PHE A 4 -12.91 0.85 -6.82
N HIS A 5 -13.29 0.85 -8.10
CA HIS A 5 -14.64 1.22 -8.54
C HIS A 5 -15.46 -0.02 -8.92
N TYR A 6 -16.34 -0.49 -8.03
CA TYR A 6 -17.09 -1.73 -8.25
C TYR A 6 -18.05 -1.69 -9.46
N TRP A 7 -18.58 -0.50 -9.83
CA TRP A 7 -19.39 -0.35 -11.03
C TRP A 7 -18.57 -0.48 -12.31
N ARG A 8 -17.23 -0.42 -12.27
CA ARG A 8 -16.35 -0.75 -13.41
C ARG A 8 -16.04 -2.25 -13.52
N LEU A 9 -16.57 -3.08 -12.61
CA LEU A 9 -16.52 -4.54 -12.66
C LEU A 9 -17.94 -5.09 -12.40
N PRO A 10 -18.85 -5.15 -13.40
CA PRO A 10 -20.28 -5.45 -13.18
C PRO A 10 -20.58 -6.95 -12.96
N SER A 11 -19.81 -7.56 -12.06
CA SER A 11 -19.96 -8.95 -11.64
C SER A 11 -19.64 -9.03 -10.15
N PRO A 12 -20.66 -9.01 -9.27
CA PRO A 12 -20.45 -9.05 -7.82
C PRO A 12 -19.65 -10.26 -7.34
N ASP A 13 -19.76 -11.40 -8.01
CA ASP A 13 -19.00 -12.61 -7.66
C ASP A 13 -17.50 -12.48 -7.96
N LEU A 14 -17.14 -11.52 -8.79
CA LEU A 14 -15.76 -11.19 -9.14
C LEU A 14 -15.19 -10.03 -8.32
N TRP A 15 -16.01 -9.30 -7.56
CA TRP A 15 -15.54 -8.18 -6.72
C TRP A 15 -14.51 -8.66 -5.72
N ARG A 16 -14.80 -9.72 -4.95
CA ARG A 16 -13.93 -10.27 -3.89
C ARG A 16 -12.47 -10.45 -4.31
N ASP A 17 -12.23 -10.79 -5.57
CA ASP A 17 -10.87 -10.99 -6.09
C ASP A 17 -9.99 -9.73 -5.95
N VAL A 18 -10.54 -8.54 -6.22
CA VAL A 18 -9.79 -7.28 -6.22
C VAL A 18 -9.41 -6.85 -4.79
N PRO A 19 -10.32 -6.76 -3.80
CA PRO A 19 -9.97 -6.51 -2.41
C PRO A 19 -8.99 -7.54 -1.84
N GLN A 20 -9.08 -8.81 -2.22
CA GLN A 20 -8.10 -9.82 -1.76
C GLN A 20 -6.70 -9.57 -2.32
N LYS A 21 -6.56 -9.10 -3.56
CA LYS A 21 -5.26 -8.68 -4.13
C LYS A 21 -4.75 -7.41 -3.47
N ILE A 22 -5.61 -6.42 -3.23
CA ILE A 22 -5.26 -5.22 -2.46
C ILE A 22 -4.76 -5.60 -1.06
N LYS A 23 -5.44 -6.51 -0.36
CA LYS A 23 -4.98 -7.00 0.95
C LYS A 23 -3.63 -7.71 0.87
N ALA A 24 -3.47 -8.59 -0.13
CA ALA A 24 -2.26 -9.39 -0.29
C ALA A 24 -1.02 -8.57 -0.68
N SER A 25 -1.18 -7.34 -1.17
CA SER A 25 -0.07 -6.40 -1.38
C SER A 25 0.39 -5.72 -0.09
N GLY A 26 -0.27 -5.97 1.04
CA GLY A 26 0.04 -5.32 2.32
C GLY A 26 -0.75 -4.05 2.59
N MET A 27 -1.72 -3.69 1.73
CA MET A 27 -2.62 -2.59 2.05
C MET A 27 -3.64 -3.00 3.12
N ASN A 28 -4.12 -2.02 3.89
CA ASN A 28 -5.09 -2.21 4.97
C ASN A 28 -6.44 -1.52 4.71
N ALA A 29 -6.58 -0.78 3.62
CA ALA A 29 -7.79 -0.10 3.22
C ALA A 29 -8.00 -0.13 1.70
N VAL A 30 -9.26 -0.02 1.29
CA VAL A 30 -9.71 0.25 -0.08
C VAL A 30 -10.46 1.58 -0.10
N SER A 31 -10.23 2.38 -1.13
CA SER A 31 -10.98 3.62 -1.36
C SER A 31 -11.96 3.41 -2.50
N ILE A 32 -13.19 3.88 -2.30
CA ILE A 32 -14.33 3.55 -3.15
C ILE A 32 -15.16 4.81 -3.38
N TYR A 33 -15.21 5.30 -4.62
CA TYR A 33 -16.28 6.21 -5.04
C TYR A 33 -17.66 5.52 -4.98
N PHE A 34 -18.76 6.28 -4.92
CA PHE A 34 -20.11 5.73 -5.16
C PHE A 34 -20.80 6.57 -6.23
N ASP A 35 -21.02 5.98 -7.41
CA ASP A 35 -21.54 6.70 -8.58
C ASP A 35 -23.06 6.93 -8.47
N TRP A 36 -23.46 8.16 -8.14
CA TRP A 36 -24.86 8.55 -8.02
C TRP A 36 -25.65 8.29 -9.31
N GLY A 37 -25.07 8.58 -10.47
CA GLY A 37 -25.63 8.31 -11.79
C GLY A 37 -25.91 6.83 -12.01
N TYR A 38 -24.99 5.96 -11.58
CA TYR A 38 -25.15 4.51 -11.64
C TYR A 38 -26.28 4.00 -10.74
N HIS A 39 -26.49 4.62 -9.57
CA HIS A 39 -27.50 4.21 -8.60
C HIS A 39 -28.88 4.86 -8.79
N SER A 40 -28.97 6.00 -9.48
CA SER A 40 -30.21 6.78 -9.59
C SER A 40 -30.68 6.96 -11.04
N PRO A 41 -31.42 5.98 -11.60
CA PRO A 41 -31.91 6.06 -12.99
C PRO A 41 -32.97 7.16 -13.19
N ALA A 42 -33.61 7.63 -12.13
CA ALA A 42 -34.57 8.73 -12.15
C ALA A 42 -34.61 9.43 -10.79
N LYS A 43 -35.00 10.71 -10.78
CA LYS A 43 -35.13 11.51 -9.54
C LYS A 43 -35.99 10.77 -8.49
N GLY A 44 -35.46 10.66 -7.27
CA GLY A 44 -36.09 9.95 -6.15
C GLY A 44 -36.19 8.44 -6.29
N ARG A 45 -35.43 7.84 -7.20
CA ARG A 45 -35.31 6.38 -7.33
C ARG A 45 -33.84 5.99 -7.19
N TYR A 46 -33.59 5.02 -6.31
CA TYR A 46 -32.26 4.51 -6.02
C TYR A 46 -32.30 2.97 -6.04
N ASP A 47 -31.29 2.35 -6.65
CA ASP A 47 -31.14 0.90 -6.72
C ASP A 47 -29.78 0.50 -6.14
N PHE A 48 -29.83 -0.22 -5.00
CA PHE A 48 -28.66 -0.79 -4.32
C PHE A 48 -28.74 -2.32 -4.31
N THR A 49 -29.24 -2.94 -5.37
CA THR A 49 -29.43 -4.39 -5.45
C THR A 49 -28.67 -5.03 -6.62
N GLY A 50 -28.44 -6.34 -6.57
CA GLY A 50 -27.83 -7.10 -7.67
C GLY A 50 -26.41 -6.62 -7.99
N ILE A 51 -26.18 -6.10 -9.19
CA ILE A 51 -24.88 -5.54 -9.60
C ILE A 51 -24.57 -4.17 -8.97
N ARG A 52 -25.51 -3.63 -8.18
CA ARG A 52 -25.42 -2.37 -7.44
C ARG A 52 -25.43 -2.59 -5.92
N ASP A 53 -25.25 -3.82 -5.46
CA ASP A 53 -25.38 -4.17 -4.05
C ASP A 53 -24.21 -3.65 -3.22
N VAL A 54 -24.44 -2.52 -2.53
CA VAL A 54 -23.42 -1.86 -1.71
C VAL A 54 -23.20 -2.60 -0.39
N ASP A 55 -24.23 -3.19 0.22
CA ASP A 55 -24.05 -4.01 1.43
C ASP A 55 -23.10 -5.19 1.13
N LYS A 56 -23.35 -5.93 0.03
CA LYS A 56 -22.49 -7.04 -0.40
C LYS A 56 -21.06 -6.59 -0.68
N LEU A 57 -20.86 -5.40 -1.25
CA LEU A 57 -19.53 -4.85 -1.50
C LEU A 57 -18.77 -4.58 -0.19
N LEU A 58 -19.42 -3.94 0.79
CA LEU A 58 -18.81 -3.60 2.07
C LEU A 58 -18.54 -4.85 2.90
N ASP A 59 -19.46 -5.82 2.92
CA ASP A 59 -19.25 -7.14 3.53
C ASP A 59 -17.99 -7.82 2.94
N MET A 60 -17.80 -7.75 1.61
CA MET A 60 -16.61 -8.33 0.97
C MET A 60 -15.30 -7.63 1.35
N ALA A 61 -15.33 -6.31 1.56
CA ALA A 61 -14.16 -5.57 2.03
C ALA A 61 -13.80 -5.96 3.47
N GLU A 62 -14.80 -6.08 4.35
CA GLU A 62 -14.62 -6.55 5.73
C GLU A 62 -14.07 -7.98 5.78
N GLU A 63 -14.67 -8.90 5.01
CA GLU A 63 -14.22 -10.29 4.93
C GLU A 63 -12.80 -10.42 4.34
N ALA A 64 -12.36 -9.48 3.50
CA ALA A 64 -10.99 -9.38 3.02
C ALA A 64 -10.03 -8.77 4.07
N GLY A 65 -10.54 -8.24 5.18
CA GLY A 65 -9.77 -7.58 6.24
C GLY A 65 -9.24 -6.22 5.81
N LEU A 66 -10.02 -5.47 5.02
CA LEU A 66 -9.74 -4.11 4.59
C LEU A 66 -10.74 -3.13 5.21
N TYR A 67 -10.23 -1.99 5.66
CA TYR A 67 -11.06 -0.82 5.91
C TYR A 67 -11.54 -0.18 4.60
N VAL A 68 -12.58 0.64 4.67
CA VAL A 68 -13.12 1.39 3.52
C VAL A 68 -12.98 2.90 3.77
N ILE A 69 -12.42 3.60 2.78
CA ILE A 69 -12.53 5.05 2.64
C ILE A 69 -13.71 5.28 1.67
N ALA A 70 -14.86 5.67 2.21
CA ALA A 70 -16.08 5.84 1.43
C ALA A 70 -16.12 7.22 0.79
N ARG A 71 -16.30 7.31 -0.53
CA ARG A 71 -16.28 8.59 -1.28
C ARG A 71 -17.56 8.76 -2.11
N PRO A 72 -18.73 8.98 -1.49
CA PRO A 72 -20.00 8.97 -2.23
C PRO A 72 -20.31 10.26 -2.99
N GLY A 73 -19.41 11.25 -3.02
CA GLY A 73 -19.62 12.50 -3.73
C GLY A 73 -20.37 13.54 -2.89
N PRO A 74 -21.33 14.31 -3.46
CA PRO A 74 -22.19 13.94 -4.60
C PRO A 74 -21.56 13.99 -5.99
N TYR A 75 -20.51 14.80 -6.18
CA TYR A 75 -19.69 14.79 -7.39
C TYR A 75 -18.46 13.94 -7.14
N ILE A 76 -18.08 13.07 -8.08
CA ILE A 76 -16.91 12.18 -7.94
C ILE A 76 -15.88 12.35 -9.05
N ASN A 77 -16.19 13.11 -10.11
CA ASN A 77 -15.38 13.16 -11.34
C ASN A 77 -15.16 11.75 -11.94
N ALA A 78 -14.10 11.06 -11.52
CA ALA A 78 -13.74 9.68 -11.83
C ALA A 78 -13.70 9.33 -13.33
N GLU A 79 -13.54 10.32 -14.22
CA GLU A 79 -13.70 10.18 -15.68
C GLU A 79 -15.03 9.51 -16.09
N THR A 80 -16.09 9.75 -15.31
CA THR A 80 -17.44 9.22 -15.54
C THR A 80 -18.35 10.24 -16.21
N ASP A 81 -19.39 9.78 -16.92
CA ASP A 81 -20.38 10.68 -17.52
C ASP A 81 -21.02 11.57 -16.43
N GLY A 82 -21.11 12.88 -16.71
CA GLY A 82 -21.57 13.87 -15.74
C GLY A 82 -20.72 13.98 -14.45
N GLY A 83 -19.56 13.33 -14.39
CA GLY A 83 -18.73 13.22 -13.17
C GLY A 83 -19.42 12.49 -12.02
N GLY A 84 -20.28 11.53 -12.35
CA GLY A 84 -21.09 10.73 -11.43
C GLY A 84 -22.48 11.31 -11.17
N PHE A 85 -22.83 12.46 -11.73
CA PHE A 85 -24.20 12.96 -11.64
C PHE A 85 -25.16 12.19 -12.56
N PRO A 86 -26.38 11.86 -12.09
CA PRO A 86 -27.37 11.27 -12.97
C PRO A 86 -27.82 12.25 -14.05
N GLY A 87 -28.08 11.76 -15.26
CA GLY A 87 -28.44 12.59 -16.41
C GLY A 87 -29.68 13.50 -16.18
N TRP A 88 -30.59 13.14 -15.28
CA TRP A 88 -31.72 14.00 -14.93
C TRP A 88 -31.30 15.26 -14.14
N LEU A 89 -30.20 15.21 -13.38
CA LEU A 89 -29.64 16.35 -12.65
C LEU A 89 -29.02 17.36 -13.62
N MET A 90 -28.45 16.89 -14.73
CA MET A 90 -27.79 17.72 -15.74
C MET A 90 -28.74 18.72 -16.43
N THR A 91 -30.06 18.55 -16.27
CA THR A 91 -31.09 19.43 -16.85
C THR A 91 -31.69 20.44 -15.89
N GLN A 92 -31.23 20.46 -14.64
CA GLN A 92 -31.70 21.42 -13.63
C GLN A 92 -31.19 22.83 -13.94
N LYS A 93 -31.81 23.85 -13.33
CA LYS A 93 -31.35 25.25 -13.47
C LYS A 93 -30.37 25.64 -12.38
N GLY A 94 -30.50 25.03 -11.20
CA GLY A 94 -29.63 25.29 -10.07
C GLY A 94 -28.17 24.98 -10.36
N GLN A 95 -27.28 25.84 -9.88
CA GLN A 95 -25.85 25.67 -10.05
C GLN A 95 -25.37 24.42 -9.29
N ALA A 96 -24.81 23.46 -10.02
CA ALA A 96 -24.22 22.27 -9.41
C ALA A 96 -23.00 22.62 -8.55
N ARG A 97 -22.73 21.78 -7.53
CA ARG A 97 -21.65 21.92 -6.55
C ARG A 97 -21.70 23.25 -5.79
N SER A 98 -22.89 23.67 -5.40
CA SER A 98 -23.14 24.95 -4.71
C SER A 98 -24.28 24.86 -3.71
N THR A 99 -24.59 25.97 -3.03
CA THR A 99 -25.75 26.09 -2.13
C THR A 99 -27.07 26.40 -2.85
N ASP A 100 -27.12 26.32 -4.18
CA ASP A 100 -28.38 26.48 -4.91
C ASP A 100 -29.42 25.44 -4.44
N PRO A 101 -30.61 25.85 -3.97
CA PRO A 101 -31.57 24.94 -3.37
C PRO A 101 -31.99 23.78 -4.28
N GLU A 102 -32.10 23.99 -5.61
CA GLU A 102 -32.53 22.93 -6.53
C GLU A 102 -31.50 21.80 -6.57
N TYR A 103 -30.21 22.15 -6.63
CA TYR A 103 -29.11 21.18 -6.61
C TYR A 103 -28.92 20.57 -5.23
N LEU A 104 -28.85 21.43 -4.20
CA LEU A 104 -28.50 21.02 -2.84
C LEU A 104 -29.54 20.04 -2.27
N ASP A 105 -30.83 20.23 -2.56
CA ASP A 105 -31.86 19.28 -2.15
C ASP A 105 -31.68 17.90 -2.80
N ALA A 106 -31.31 17.85 -4.09
CA ALA A 106 -31.03 16.60 -4.79
C ALA A 106 -29.75 15.92 -4.28
N ALA A 107 -28.70 16.70 -4.00
CA ALA A 107 -27.46 16.23 -3.40
C ALA A 107 -27.70 15.61 -2.01
N ARG A 108 -28.44 16.30 -1.14
CA ARG A 108 -28.81 15.79 0.19
C ARG A 108 -29.65 14.53 0.11
N GLU A 109 -30.58 14.46 -0.85
CA GLU A 109 -31.39 13.25 -1.07
C GLU A 109 -30.51 12.05 -1.45
N TRP A 110 -29.52 12.23 -2.35
CA TRP A 110 -28.56 11.18 -2.67
C TRP A 110 -27.77 10.71 -1.45
N LEU A 111 -27.12 11.63 -0.73
CA LEU A 111 -26.31 11.30 0.44
C LEU A 111 -27.15 10.55 1.48
N LYS A 112 -28.36 11.03 1.76
CA LYS A 112 -29.29 10.36 2.67
C LYS A 112 -29.61 8.91 2.29
N GLU A 113 -29.70 8.58 1.00
CA GLU A 113 -30.01 7.22 0.58
C GLU A 113 -28.80 6.28 0.67
N ILE A 114 -27.61 6.72 0.29
CA ILE A 114 -26.38 5.93 0.44
C ILE A 114 -25.93 5.82 1.90
N ASP A 115 -26.10 6.88 2.69
CA ASP A 115 -25.67 6.94 4.10
C ASP A 115 -26.47 6.00 5.00
N LYS A 116 -27.71 5.67 4.64
CA LYS A 116 -28.45 4.58 5.31
C LYS A 116 -27.66 3.28 5.30
N ILE A 117 -26.91 3.00 4.21
CA ILE A 117 -26.07 1.82 4.07
C ILE A 117 -24.74 2.07 4.78
N LEU A 118 -24.02 3.13 4.41
CA LEU A 118 -22.70 3.42 4.96
C LEU A 118 -22.70 3.52 6.50
N ALA A 119 -23.75 4.09 7.10
CA ALA A 119 -23.88 4.22 8.56
C ALA A 119 -23.91 2.87 9.29
N ARG A 120 -24.43 1.81 8.65
CA ARG A 120 -24.47 0.45 9.22
C ARG A 120 -23.13 -0.27 9.15
N HIS A 121 -22.22 0.22 8.31
CA HIS A 121 -20.93 -0.42 8.01
C HIS A 121 -19.74 0.32 8.61
N GLN A 122 -19.96 1.18 9.60
CA GLN A 122 -18.88 1.97 10.21
C GLN A 122 -18.02 1.15 11.17
N VAL A 123 -16.77 1.55 11.34
CA VAL A 123 -15.92 0.96 12.38
C VAL A 123 -16.35 1.39 13.79
N THR A 124 -17.01 2.55 13.93
CA THR A 124 -17.36 3.18 15.21
C THR A 124 -18.49 2.51 15.98
N ASN A 125 -19.37 1.79 15.29
CA ASN A 125 -20.38 0.94 15.91
C ASN A 125 -19.93 -0.53 15.98
N GLY A 126 -18.73 -0.83 15.48
CA GLY A 126 -18.15 -2.18 15.46
C GLY A 126 -18.82 -3.14 14.49
N THR A 127 -19.54 -2.63 13.47
CA THR A 127 -20.36 -3.46 12.56
C THR A 127 -19.95 -3.40 11.11
N GLY A 128 -18.83 -2.75 10.74
CA GLY A 128 -18.30 -2.87 9.39
C GLY A 128 -16.98 -2.14 9.16
N PRO A 129 -16.52 -2.06 7.89
CA PRO A 129 -15.18 -1.63 7.54
C PRO A 129 -15.00 -0.13 7.26
N VAL A 130 -16.07 0.67 7.17
CA VAL A 130 -15.99 2.10 6.82
C VAL A 130 -15.24 2.86 7.92
N LEU A 131 -14.04 3.35 7.59
CA LEU A 131 -13.10 4.01 8.49
C LEU A 131 -13.05 5.51 8.29
N LEU A 132 -13.19 5.98 7.05
CA LEU A 132 -13.20 7.39 6.66
C LEU A 132 -14.33 7.63 5.66
N TYR A 133 -14.84 8.85 5.64
CA TYR A 133 -15.85 9.28 4.68
C TYR A 133 -15.38 10.58 4.01
N GLN A 134 -15.17 10.56 2.69
CA GLN A 134 -14.86 11.76 1.92
C GLN A 134 -16.17 12.46 1.51
N VAL A 135 -16.28 13.75 1.86
CA VAL A 135 -17.39 14.61 1.42
C VAL A 135 -16.92 15.38 0.19
N GLU A 136 -17.71 15.35 -0.89
CA GLU A 136 -17.35 15.98 -2.16
C GLU A 136 -16.07 15.35 -2.78
N ASN A 137 -15.58 15.96 -3.86
CA ASN A 137 -14.36 15.59 -4.54
C ASN A 137 -13.69 16.78 -5.22
N GLU A 138 -12.47 17.11 -4.83
CA GLU A 138 -11.63 18.11 -5.48
C GLU A 138 -12.35 19.47 -5.66
N LEU A 139 -12.98 19.98 -4.59
CA LEU A 139 -13.67 21.27 -4.64
C LEU A 139 -12.69 22.42 -4.39
N TYR A 140 -11.97 22.85 -5.43
CA TYR A 140 -10.98 23.94 -5.32
C TYR A 140 -11.58 25.37 -5.34
N ASP A 141 -12.78 25.59 -4.81
CA ASP A 141 -13.44 26.91 -4.72
C ASP A 141 -13.39 27.49 -3.30
N PRO A 142 -12.61 28.57 -3.02
CA PRO A 142 -12.57 29.19 -1.70
C PRO A 142 -13.93 29.62 -1.13
N GLN A 143 -14.95 29.81 -1.98
CA GLN A 143 -16.32 30.16 -1.58
C GLN A 143 -17.21 28.94 -1.29
N GLY A 144 -16.72 27.72 -1.51
CA GLY A 144 -17.44 26.47 -1.33
C GLY A 144 -17.68 26.04 0.13
N ARG A 145 -17.18 26.80 1.13
CA ARG A 145 -17.27 26.39 2.55
C ARG A 145 -18.70 26.14 3.00
N ASP A 146 -19.63 27.03 2.70
CA ASP A 146 -21.02 26.89 3.15
C ASP A 146 -21.70 25.63 2.56
N TYR A 147 -21.34 25.29 1.31
CA TYR A 147 -21.79 24.07 0.66
C TYR A 147 -21.21 22.81 1.32
N ILE A 148 -19.90 22.78 1.58
CA ILE A 148 -19.24 21.66 2.28
C ILE A 148 -19.80 21.47 3.69
N VAL A 149 -20.06 22.57 4.42
CA VAL A 149 -20.67 22.51 5.75
C VAL A 149 -22.09 21.95 5.68
N ASP A 150 -22.92 22.36 4.72
CA ASP A 150 -24.28 21.82 4.57
C ASP A 150 -24.26 20.30 4.29
N LEU A 151 -23.39 19.84 3.39
CA LEU A 151 -23.21 18.41 3.13
C LEU A 151 -22.71 17.67 4.37
N SER A 152 -21.71 18.22 5.08
CA SER A 152 -21.15 17.60 6.29
C SER A 152 -22.21 17.45 7.38
N GLN A 153 -23.05 18.47 7.58
CA GLN A 153 -24.16 18.42 8.53
C GLN A 153 -25.20 17.37 8.14
N GLN A 154 -25.54 17.25 6.85
CA GLN A 154 -26.45 16.21 6.35
C GLN A 154 -25.87 14.82 6.63
N VAL A 155 -24.62 14.57 6.26
CA VAL A 155 -23.89 13.30 6.47
C VAL A 155 -23.87 12.93 7.97
N ARG A 156 -23.60 13.90 8.85
CA ARG A 156 -23.70 13.70 10.31
C ARG A 156 -25.13 13.37 10.76
N ALA A 157 -26.13 14.08 10.23
CA ALA A 157 -27.54 13.85 10.55
C ALA A 157 -28.03 12.47 10.10
N ASP A 158 -27.45 11.91 9.03
CA ASP A 158 -27.75 10.57 8.52
C ASP A 158 -27.05 9.45 9.33
N GLY A 159 -26.23 9.81 10.32
CA GLY A 159 -25.64 8.88 11.28
C GLY A 159 -24.19 8.49 10.99
N ILE A 160 -23.50 9.19 10.09
CA ILE A 160 -22.07 8.99 9.87
C ILE A 160 -21.27 9.62 11.02
N THR A 161 -20.48 8.80 11.69
CA THR A 161 -19.71 9.11 12.91
C THR A 161 -18.20 8.89 12.73
N VAL A 162 -17.75 8.23 11.67
CA VAL A 162 -16.33 8.20 11.28
C VAL A 162 -15.83 9.59 10.85
N PRO A 163 -14.51 9.84 10.81
CA PRO A 163 -13.99 11.12 10.36
C PRO A 163 -14.43 11.48 8.93
N LEU A 164 -14.91 12.71 8.76
CA LEU A 164 -15.21 13.32 7.47
C LEU A 164 -13.96 14.00 6.92
N VAL A 165 -13.63 13.68 5.68
CA VAL A 165 -12.40 14.14 5.02
C VAL A 165 -12.68 14.78 3.66
N GLY A 166 -11.72 15.54 3.15
CA GLY A 166 -11.71 16.07 1.78
C GLY A 166 -10.37 15.77 1.12
N ASN A 167 -10.33 15.72 -0.22
CA ASN A 167 -9.11 15.49 -1.01
C ASN A 167 -8.60 16.76 -1.70
N GLU A 168 -8.91 17.91 -1.13
CA GLU A 168 -8.41 19.20 -1.61
C GLU A 168 -7.64 19.92 -0.50
N PRO A 169 -6.58 20.70 -0.82
CA PRO A 169 -5.80 21.44 0.17
C PRO A 169 -6.53 22.74 0.57
N MET A 170 -7.74 22.60 1.12
CA MET A 170 -8.64 23.70 1.47
C MET A 170 -8.91 23.69 2.99
N PRO A 171 -7.98 24.18 3.83
CA PRO A 171 -8.13 24.13 5.28
C PRO A 171 -9.37 24.86 5.80
N GLN A 172 -9.91 25.82 5.03
CA GLN A 172 -11.18 26.48 5.34
C GLN A 172 -12.41 25.58 5.14
N TYR A 173 -12.29 24.33 4.71
CA TYR A 173 -13.39 23.36 4.73
C TYR A 173 -13.40 22.53 6.02
N ALA A 174 -12.26 22.45 6.68
CA ALA A 174 -12.12 21.74 7.95
C ALA A 174 -12.58 22.59 9.15
N GLY A 175 -12.90 21.91 10.24
CA GLY A 175 -13.20 22.46 11.55
C GLY A 175 -14.62 22.99 11.74
N GLY A 176 -15.07 22.93 13.01
CA GLY A 176 -16.41 23.35 13.41
C GLY A 176 -17.48 22.39 12.90
N GLU A 177 -18.32 22.87 11.99
CA GLU A 177 -19.42 22.11 11.37
C GLU A 177 -19.06 21.51 10.00
N GLY A 178 -17.82 21.71 9.54
CA GLY A 178 -17.32 21.17 8.27
C GLY A 178 -16.64 19.80 8.41
N LEU A 179 -15.58 19.60 7.65
CA LEU A 179 -14.78 18.36 7.66
C LEU A 179 -13.94 18.25 8.94
N ASP A 180 -13.59 17.04 9.35
CA ASP A 180 -12.64 16.85 10.46
C ASP A 180 -11.22 17.22 10.02
N PHE A 181 -10.82 16.81 8.82
CA PHE A 181 -9.60 17.28 8.19
C PHE A 181 -9.66 17.22 6.66
N VAL A 182 -8.74 17.92 5.99
CA VAL A 182 -8.53 17.82 4.56
C VAL A 182 -7.17 17.21 4.26
N GLY A 183 -7.08 16.50 3.15
CA GLY A 183 -5.83 15.98 2.61
C GLY A 183 -5.00 17.04 1.89
N GLU A 184 -3.85 16.59 1.42
CA GLU A 184 -3.00 17.40 0.56
C GLU A 184 -3.51 17.39 -0.87
N LEU A 185 -2.92 18.21 -1.73
CA LEU A 185 -3.21 18.14 -3.17
C LEU A 185 -3.01 16.70 -3.66
N ASP A 186 -3.93 16.19 -4.45
CA ASP A 186 -3.79 14.89 -5.08
C ASP A 186 -2.57 14.87 -6.02
N GLN A 187 -1.86 13.74 -6.04
CA GLN A 187 -0.52 13.62 -6.60
C GLN A 187 -0.55 12.86 -7.92
N TYR A 188 -0.32 13.56 -9.02
CA TYR A 188 -0.40 12.99 -10.36
C TYR A 188 0.79 13.33 -11.25
N ASN A 189 1.51 12.29 -11.67
CA ASN A 189 2.48 12.37 -12.75
C ASN A 189 1.78 12.04 -14.08
N SER A 190 1.43 13.08 -14.84
CA SER A 190 0.50 12.97 -15.97
C SER A 190 1.02 12.23 -17.23
N PHE A 191 0.05 11.73 -18.02
CA PHE A 191 0.15 11.28 -19.43
C PHE A 191 0.92 10.01 -19.76
N CYS A 192 1.42 9.23 -18.81
CA CYS A 192 2.29 8.11 -19.15
C CYS A 192 3.44 8.54 -20.10
N LYS A 193 3.97 9.76 -19.91
CA LYS A 193 5.02 10.35 -20.77
C LYS A 193 6.44 10.06 -20.27
N GLY A 194 6.58 9.68 -18.99
CA GLY A 194 7.86 9.41 -18.36
C GLY A 194 8.61 10.68 -17.94
N GLU A 195 7.89 11.74 -17.60
CA GLU A 195 8.43 12.93 -16.94
C GLU A 195 7.95 12.87 -15.49
N TRP A 196 8.85 12.51 -14.56
CA TRP A 196 8.51 12.38 -13.15
C TRP A 196 8.89 13.63 -12.38
N TRP A 197 7.94 14.19 -11.66
CA TRP A 197 8.16 15.24 -10.68
C TRP A 197 7.96 14.68 -9.28
N LEU A 198 8.74 15.19 -8.33
CA LEU A 198 8.70 14.78 -6.93
C LEU A 198 7.98 15.85 -6.11
N PRO A 199 6.83 15.53 -5.50
CA PRO A 199 6.07 16.54 -4.77
C PRO A 199 6.74 16.97 -3.48
N THR A 200 6.61 18.25 -3.14
CA THR A 200 6.81 18.70 -1.75
C THR A 200 5.45 18.73 -1.09
N LEU A 201 5.22 17.79 -0.18
CA LEU A 201 3.95 17.73 0.55
C LEU A 201 3.98 18.73 1.71
N LYS A 202 2.85 19.40 1.93
CA LYS A 202 2.70 20.37 3.01
C LYS A 202 1.40 20.05 3.73
N ARG A 203 1.50 19.77 5.03
CA ARG A 203 0.34 19.52 5.89
C ARG A 203 -0.60 20.73 5.91
N GLN A 204 -1.90 20.51 5.69
CA GLN A 204 -2.91 21.58 5.79
C GLN A 204 -3.25 21.97 7.23
N GLN A 205 -3.21 21.01 8.15
CA GLN A 205 -3.62 21.18 9.56
C GLN A 205 -2.61 20.49 10.48
N ASP A 206 -2.05 21.21 11.46
CA ASP A 206 -0.96 20.69 12.31
C ASP A 206 -1.31 19.40 13.06
N ASP A 207 -2.58 19.23 13.43
CA ASP A 207 -3.15 18.11 14.19
C ASP A 207 -3.79 17.02 13.31
N ALA A 208 -3.68 17.12 11.98
CA ALA A 208 -4.14 16.09 11.05
C ALA A 208 -2.98 15.25 10.47
N PRO A 209 -3.25 13.99 10.08
CA PRO A 209 -2.28 13.19 9.34
C PRO A 209 -1.94 13.84 7.98
N LEU A 210 -0.66 13.82 7.58
CA LEU A 210 -0.29 14.14 6.20
C LEU A 210 -0.88 13.05 5.29
N SER A 211 -1.79 13.44 4.40
CA SER A 211 -2.68 12.51 3.69
C SER A 211 -2.76 12.80 2.19
N ILE A 212 -2.59 11.77 1.37
CA ILE A 212 -2.80 11.81 -0.08
C ILE A 212 -3.95 10.86 -0.40
N PHE A 213 -5.10 11.41 -0.77
CA PHE A 213 -6.31 10.64 -1.06
C PHE A 213 -6.36 10.16 -2.51
N GLU A 214 -5.61 10.76 -3.43
CA GLU A 214 -5.31 10.18 -4.74
C GLU A 214 -3.84 10.36 -5.11
N ALA A 215 -3.10 9.25 -5.14
CA ALA A 215 -1.74 9.15 -5.66
C ALA A 215 -1.75 8.31 -6.95
N GLY A 216 -1.47 8.97 -8.06
CA GLY A 216 -1.49 8.41 -9.41
C GLY A 216 -0.49 7.27 -9.60
N THR A 217 -0.97 6.05 -9.80
CA THR A 217 -0.16 4.87 -10.18
C THR A 217 -0.07 4.66 -11.70
N GLY A 218 -0.87 5.42 -12.44
CA GLY A 218 -0.96 5.38 -13.88
C GLY A 218 -1.62 6.66 -14.37
N TRP A 219 -2.33 6.60 -15.48
CA TRP A 219 -3.05 7.75 -16.02
C TRP A 219 -4.19 7.29 -16.92
N PHE A 220 -5.31 8.01 -16.89
CA PHE A 220 -6.39 7.77 -17.85
C PHE A 220 -5.90 8.00 -19.29
N GLN A 221 -6.51 7.33 -20.27
CA GLN A 221 -6.16 7.52 -21.69
C GLN A 221 -7.37 8.06 -22.46
N THR A 222 -7.10 9.02 -23.34
CA THR A 222 -8.10 9.68 -24.17
C THR A 222 -8.24 8.99 -25.53
N TRP A 223 -9.30 9.33 -26.27
CA TRP A 223 -9.51 8.83 -27.63
C TRP A 223 -8.36 9.23 -28.56
N GLY A 224 -7.69 8.24 -29.14
CA GLY A 224 -6.56 8.45 -30.05
C GLY A 224 -5.18 8.42 -29.39
N ASP A 225 -5.12 8.24 -28.06
CA ASP A 225 -3.88 7.99 -27.35
C ASP A 225 -3.30 6.60 -27.65
N THR A 226 -2.14 6.31 -27.07
CA THR A 226 -1.34 5.13 -27.40
C THR A 226 -1.76 3.83 -26.73
N GLY A 227 -2.80 3.86 -25.88
CA GLY A 227 -3.28 2.71 -25.12
C GLY A 227 -2.65 2.57 -23.73
N TYR A 228 -3.39 1.96 -22.80
CA TYR A 228 -2.96 1.77 -21.40
C TYR A 228 -1.75 0.83 -21.27
N GLU A 229 -1.53 -0.07 -22.22
CA GLU A 229 -0.43 -1.04 -22.20
C GLU A 229 0.95 -0.39 -22.16
N LYS A 230 1.06 0.88 -22.59
CA LYS A 230 2.32 1.65 -22.56
C LYS A 230 2.52 2.41 -21.26
N CYS A 231 1.49 2.55 -20.44
CA CYS A 231 1.58 3.25 -19.17
C CYS A 231 2.57 2.59 -18.20
N PRO A 232 2.55 1.26 -18.00
CA PRO A 232 3.54 0.56 -17.17
C PRO A 232 4.99 0.78 -17.62
N GLU A 233 5.26 1.02 -18.92
CA GLU A 233 6.61 1.33 -19.39
C GLU A 233 7.16 2.66 -18.84
N LYS A 234 6.26 3.55 -18.42
CA LYS A 234 6.57 4.93 -18.00
C LYS A 234 6.25 5.20 -16.54
N MET A 235 5.31 4.44 -15.96
CA MET A 235 4.82 4.59 -14.59
C MET A 235 4.84 3.26 -13.81
N GLY A 236 5.59 2.26 -14.29
CA GLY A 236 5.72 0.96 -13.64
C GLY A 236 6.65 0.94 -12.41
N PRO A 237 7.46 -0.11 -12.19
CA PRO A 237 8.12 -0.32 -10.89
C PRO A 237 9.13 0.79 -10.54
N ALA A 238 9.81 1.33 -11.55
CA ALA A 238 10.77 2.40 -11.38
C ALA A 238 10.11 3.70 -10.86
N TYR A 239 8.94 4.04 -11.39
CA TYR A 239 8.15 5.17 -10.91
C TYR A 239 7.74 4.97 -9.46
N GLN A 240 7.19 3.80 -9.11
CA GLN A 240 6.77 3.52 -7.73
C GLN A 240 7.95 3.56 -6.74
N LYS A 241 9.12 3.06 -7.12
CA LYS A 241 10.35 3.13 -6.28
C LYS A 241 10.81 4.57 -6.04
N ILE A 242 10.44 5.49 -6.91
CA ILE A 242 10.85 6.89 -6.83
C ILE A 242 9.75 7.75 -6.22
N VAL A 243 8.59 7.83 -6.85
CA VAL A 243 7.51 8.74 -6.47
C VAL A 243 6.79 8.28 -5.20
N ASN A 244 6.27 7.05 -5.15
CA ASN A 244 5.53 6.58 -3.97
C ASN A 244 6.43 6.54 -2.71
N LYS A 245 7.68 6.05 -2.85
CA LYS A 245 8.64 6.07 -1.73
C LYS A 245 8.97 7.50 -1.30
N HIS A 246 9.09 8.44 -2.23
CA HIS A 246 9.28 9.86 -1.91
C HIS A 246 8.11 10.42 -1.12
N GLU A 247 6.87 10.15 -1.53
CA GLU A 247 5.64 10.58 -0.84
C GLU A 247 5.59 10.07 0.61
N VAL A 248 5.92 8.80 0.84
CA VAL A 248 6.04 8.23 2.19
C VAL A 248 7.17 8.89 2.99
N MET A 249 8.29 9.18 2.34
CA MET A 249 9.46 9.81 2.97
C MET A 249 9.33 11.33 3.17
N GLN A 250 8.26 11.95 2.67
CA GLN A 250 7.78 13.26 3.11
C GLN A 250 7.00 13.19 4.44
N GLY A 251 6.65 11.97 4.91
CA GLY A 251 5.97 11.72 6.19
C GLY A 251 4.48 11.40 6.04
N THR A 252 4.06 10.95 4.87
CA THR A 252 2.66 10.58 4.59
C THR A 252 2.26 9.35 5.40
N THR A 253 1.07 9.37 5.98
CA THR A 253 0.55 8.26 6.81
C THR A 253 -0.83 7.77 6.36
N ILE A 254 -1.48 8.50 5.45
CA ILE A 254 -2.63 8.06 4.66
C ILE A 254 -2.25 8.26 3.20
N GLU A 255 -2.15 7.19 2.44
CA GLU A 255 -1.84 7.22 1.01
C GLU A 255 -2.81 6.29 0.30
N ASN A 256 -3.45 6.76 -0.76
CA ASN A 256 -4.36 5.96 -1.57
C ASN A 256 -3.92 5.96 -3.04
N LEU A 257 -3.65 4.77 -3.56
CA LEU A 257 -3.15 4.58 -4.91
C LEU A 257 -4.30 4.54 -5.93
N TYR A 258 -4.44 5.64 -6.69
CA TYR A 258 -5.45 5.85 -7.73
C TYR A 258 -4.83 5.60 -9.12
N MET A 259 -5.22 4.58 -9.90
CA MET A 259 -6.06 3.44 -9.55
C MET A 259 -5.22 2.25 -9.10
N THR A 260 -5.72 1.45 -8.15
CA THR A 260 -5.11 0.14 -7.90
C THR A 260 -5.70 -0.93 -8.82
N TYR A 261 -7.00 -0.83 -9.10
CA TYR A 261 -7.68 -1.54 -10.18
C TYR A 261 -8.67 -0.58 -10.84
N GLY A 262 -8.51 -0.33 -12.14
CA GLY A 262 -9.37 0.60 -12.85
C GLY A 262 -10.66 -0.03 -13.40
N GLY A 263 -10.56 -1.14 -14.13
CA GLY A 263 -11.71 -1.88 -14.69
C GLY A 263 -12.19 -1.36 -16.05
N THR A 264 -13.50 -1.43 -16.32
CA THR A 264 -14.08 -1.12 -17.63
C THR A 264 -15.22 -0.10 -17.52
N ASN A 265 -15.20 0.92 -18.38
CA ASN A 265 -16.34 1.82 -18.61
C ASN A 265 -17.39 1.17 -19.52
N TRP A 266 -18.05 0.12 -19.03
CA TRP A 266 -19.16 -0.53 -19.74
C TRP A 266 -20.41 0.35 -19.72
N GLY A 267 -21.39 0.07 -20.59
CA GLY A 267 -22.74 0.64 -20.44
C GLY A 267 -22.86 2.16 -20.49
N TRP A 268 -21.95 2.86 -21.18
CA TRP A 268 -21.90 4.34 -21.29
C TRP A 268 -21.51 5.07 -20.01
N LEU A 269 -20.76 4.43 -19.10
CA LEU A 269 -20.28 5.03 -17.85
C LEU A 269 -19.22 6.13 -18.05
N ALA A 270 -18.43 6.09 -19.12
CA ALA A 270 -17.31 7.01 -19.36
C ALA A 270 -17.78 8.45 -19.64
N ASP A 271 -17.01 9.48 -19.20
CA ASP A 271 -17.06 10.79 -19.86
C ASP A 271 -16.47 10.60 -21.27
N PRO A 272 -17.28 10.67 -22.34
CA PRO A 272 -16.81 10.38 -23.69
C PRO A 272 -15.81 11.43 -24.21
N ARG A 273 -15.65 12.56 -23.54
CA ARG A 273 -14.64 13.59 -23.87
C ARG A 273 -13.27 13.28 -23.27
N GLN A 274 -13.21 12.46 -22.22
CA GLN A 274 -11.98 12.18 -21.48
C GLN A 274 -11.46 10.77 -21.72
N VAL A 275 -12.32 9.75 -21.66
CA VAL A 275 -11.88 8.34 -21.72
C VAL A 275 -12.72 7.51 -22.68
N TYR A 276 -12.16 6.39 -23.11
CA TYR A 276 -12.85 5.37 -23.89
C TYR A 276 -13.30 4.19 -23.01
N THR A 277 -13.68 3.07 -23.63
CA THR A 277 -14.29 1.91 -22.93
C THR A 277 -13.37 1.29 -21.87
N SER A 278 -12.08 1.13 -22.15
CA SER A 278 -11.16 0.59 -21.15
C SER A 278 -10.90 1.65 -20.09
N TYR A 279 -10.79 1.21 -18.86
CA TYR A 279 -10.26 2.01 -17.77
C TYR A 279 -9.17 1.20 -17.04
N ASP A 280 -8.34 0.47 -17.79
CA ASP A 280 -7.21 -0.29 -17.23
C ASP A 280 -6.28 0.60 -16.39
N TYR A 281 -6.16 1.87 -16.78
CA TYR A 281 -5.39 2.92 -16.11
C TYR A 281 -3.86 2.71 -16.16
N GLY A 282 -3.38 1.56 -16.67
CA GLY A 282 -2.01 1.11 -16.40
C GLY A 282 -1.82 0.75 -14.93
N ALA A 283 -2.90 0.38 -14.24
CA ALA A 283 -2.88 0.13 -12.80
C ALA A 283 -2.11 -1.16 -12.44
N PRO A 284 -1.62 -1.29 -11.18
CA PRO A 284 -0.95 -2.50 -10.72
C PRO A 284 -1.77 -3.79 -10.91
N ILE A 285 -3.10 -3.70 -10.80
CA ILE A 285 -4.02 -4.77 -11.17
C ILE A 285 -4.69 -4.35 -12.49
N SER A 286 -4.38 -5.08 -13.57
CA SER A 286 -4.91 -4.76 -14.90
C SER A 286 -6.42 -4.97 -15.01
N GLU A 287 -7.05 -4.45 -16.06
CA GLU A 287 -8.48 -4.59 -16.37
C GLU A 287 -9.00 -6.06 -16.30
N PRO A 288 -8.30 -7.09 -16.84
CA PRO A 288 -8.69 -8.50 -16.65
C PRO A 288 -8.31 -9.09 -15.28
N ARG A 289 -7.89 -8.24 -14.33
CA ARG A 289 -7.46 -8.54 -12.95
C ARG A 289 -6.15 -9.32 -12.87
N GLN A 290 -5.24 -9.18 -13.83
CA GLN A 290 -3.93 -9.84 -13.73
C GLN A 290 -2.95 -8.98 -12.94
N THR A 291 -2.01 -9.63 -12.25
CA THR A 291 -0.89 -8.98 -11.55
C THR A 291 0.40 -9.10 -12.38
N GLY A 292 1.32 -8.17 -12.17
CA GLY A 292 2.63 -8.12 -12.84
C GLY A 292 3.67 -7.37 -12.02
N ALA A 293 4.73 -6.89 -12.69
CA ALA A 293 5.86 -6.25 -12.02
C ALA A 293 5.46 -5.02 -11.17
N ASP A 294 4.45 -4.26 -11.63
CA ASP A 294 3.92 -3.09 -10.93
C ASP A 294 3.21 -3.49 -9.63
N TYR A 295 2.48 -4.61 -9.64
CA TYR A 295 1.88 -5.19 -8.45
C TYR A 295 2.96 -5.71 -7.49
N ASP A 296 4.01 -6.33 -8.02
CA ASP A 296 5.10 -6.86 -7.21
C ASP A 296 5.86 -5.75 -6.47
N GLU A 297 6.08 -4.59 -7.12
CA GLU A 297 6.67 -3.42 -6.45
C GLU A 297 5.72 -2.82 -5.41
N MET A 298 4.46 -2.61 -5.76
CA MET A 298 3.43 -2.16 -4.83
C MET A 298 3.37 -3.07 -3.59
N LYS A 299 3.47 -4.40 -3.77
CA LYS A 299 3.52 -5.37 -2.68
C LYS A 299 4.77 -5.22 -1.82
N ARG A 300 5.95 -5.06 -2.43
CA ARG A 300 7.20 -4.89 -1.65
C ARG A 300 7.08 -3.71 -0.70
N GLN A 301 6.55 -2.59 -1.19
CA GLN A 301 6.32 -1.40 -0.37
C GLN A 301 5.26 -1.62 0.71
N GLY A 302 4.11 -2.19 0.36
CA GLY A 302 3.04 -2.46 1.34
C GLY A 302 3.46 -3.42 2.47
N LEU A 303 4.23 -4.47 2.15
CA LEU A 303 4.81 -5.36 3.16
C LEU A 303 5.83 -4.65 4.06
N PHE A 304 6.65 -3.76 3.50
CA PHE A 304 7.59 -2.96 4.28
C PHE A 304 6.85 -2.01 5.25
N TYR A 305 5.85 -1.28 4.75
CA TYR A 305 5.08 -0.30 5.52
C TYR A 305 4.33 -0.96 6.68
N THR A 306 3.70 -2.12 6.44
CA THR A 306 2.96 -2.85 7.49
C THR A 306 3.86 -3.58 8.48
N THR A 307 5.10 -3.88 8.12
CA THR A 307 6.08 -4.47 9.04
C THR A 307 6.72 -3.40 9.92
N THR A 308 6.92 -2.21 9.40
CA THR A 308 7.81 -1.23 10.01
C THR A 308 7.04 -0.15 10.73
N ALA A 309 6.35 -0.54 11.80
CA ALA A 309 5.51 0.35 12.61
C ALA A 309 6.15 1.70 12.98
N PRO A 310 7.46 1.82 13.27
CA PRO A 310 8.07 3.13 13.52
C PRO A 310 7.89 4.17 12.40
N LEU A 311 7.61 3.76 11.17
CA LEU A 311 7.41 4.67 10.03
C LEU A 311 6.17 5.58 10.19
N THR A 312 5.17 5.16 10.99
CA THR A 312 3.90 5.90 11.15
C THR A 312 4.01 7.18 11.97
N ALA A 313 5.14 7.43 12.61
CA ALA A 313 5.39 8.62 13.42
C ALA A 313 6.85 9.02 13.25
N THR A 314 7.15 9.79 12.20
CA THR A 314 8.52 10.20 11.89
C THR A 314 8.65 11.70 11.66
N ASP A 315 9.73 12.27 12.16
CA ASP A 315 10.14 13.65 11.93
C ASP A 315 11.25 13.70 10.88
N PRO A 316 11.40 14.82 10.13
CA PRO A 316 12.59 15.05 9.33
C PRO A 316 13.86 14.96 10.19
N ALA A 317 14.89 14.31 9.67
CA ALA A 317 16.17 14.12 10.34
C ALA A 317 17.33 14.64 9.48
N ASP A 318 18.50 14.81 10.09
CA ASP A 318 19.71 15.19 9.37
C ASP A 318 20.15 14.06 8.43
N ALA A 319 20.06 14.31 7.12
CA ALA A 319 20.57 13.38 6.12
C ALA A 319 22.12 13.45 6.05
N PRO A 320 22.81 12.30 5.97
CA PRO A 320 24.25 12.31 5.78
C PRO A 320 24.62 12.83 4.38
N ALA A 321 25.77 13.48 4.27
CA ALA A 321 26.27 13.98 2.99
C ALA A 321 26.75 12.81 2.11
N SER A 322 26.18 12.70 0.92
CA SER A 322 26.62 11.77 -0.12
C SER A 322 28.03 12.14 -0.63
N SER A 323 28.89 11.15 -0.88
CA SER A 323 30.16 11.36 -1.58
C SER A 323 30.00 11.50 -3.11
N ASN A 324 28.78 11.41 -3.61
CA ASN A 324 28.45 11.44 -5.03
C ASN A 324 27.23 12.33 -5.26
N ASP A 325 27.43 13.46 -5.93
CA ASP A 325 26.40 14.47 -6.17
C ASP A 325 25.22 13.95 -7.03
N ALA A 326 25.40 12.82 -7.72
CA ALA A 326 24.33 12.14 -8.44
C ALA A 326 23.33 11.43 -7.50
N VAL A 327 23.67 11.24 -6.21
CA VAL A 327 22.80 10.59 -5.22
C VAL A 327 22.34 11.61 -4.20
N HIS A 328 21.02 11.75 -4.10
CA HIS A 328 20.35 12.53 -3.07
C HIS A 328 19.92 11.62 -1.92
N ILE A 329 20.06 12.11 -0.69
CA ILE A 329 19.68 11.39 0.53
C ILE A 329 18.73 12.25 1.34
N GLU A 330 17.55 11.71 1.63
CA GLU A 330 16.56 12.28 2.56
C GLU A 330 16.52 11.41 3.81
N ALA A 331 16.25 12.00 4.97
CA ALA A 331 16.26 11.28 6.24
C ALA A 331 15.03 11.60 7.08
N ARG A 332 14.49 10.55 7.71
CA ARG A 332 13.50 10.67 8.76
C ARG A 332 13.85 9.78 9.95
N ALA A 333 13.36 10.14 11.13
CA ALA A 333 13.52 9.34 12.32
C ALA A 333 12.23 9.29 13.12
N ASN A 334 11.92 8.13 13.69
CA ASN A 334 10.89 8.03 14.71
C ASN A 334 11.44 8.60 16.03
N PRO A 335 10.78 9.61 16.63
CA PRO A 335 11.31 10.25 17.84
C PRO A 335 11.29 9.33 19.07
N ASP A 336 10.39 8.34 19.10
CA ASP A 336 10.20 7.43 20.24
C ASP A 336 11.10 6.20 20.18
N THR A 337 11.13 5.52 19.03
CA THR A 337 11.94 4.31 18.86
C THR A 337 13.36 4.59 18.40
N HIS A 338 13.60 5.83 17.96
CA HIS A 338 14.82 6.28 17.28
C HIS A 338 15.12 5.54 15.97
N THR A 339 14.22 4.70 15.46
CA THR A 339 14.41 4.06 14.15
C THR A 339 14.56 5.13 13.07
N GLN A 340 15.60 5.02 12.26
CA GLN A 340 15.91 5.95 11.20
C GLN A 340 15.66 5.33 9.82
N PHE A 341 15.25 6.17 8.90
CA PHE A 341 14.98 5.86 7.51
C PHE A 341 15.79 6.81 6.63
N LEU A 342 16.65 6.27 5.77
CA LEU A 342 17.29 7.05 4.71
C LEU A 342 16.66 6.68 3.38
N TYR A 343 16.16 7.67 2.66
CA TYR A 343 15.71 7.50 1.29
C TYR A 343 16.78 7.97 0.33
N LEU A 344 17.34 7.02 -0.42
CA LEU A 344 18.37 7.26 -1.42
C LEU A 344 17.70 7.20 -2.80
N ARG A 345 17.91 8.23 -3.60
CA ARG A 345 17.49 8.30 -5.00
C ARG A 345 18.53 9.06 -5.81
N HIS A 346 18.39 9.03 -7.13
CA HIS A 346 19.18 9.90 -7.99
C HIS A 346 18.74 11.36 -7.79
N SER A 347 19.70 12.28 -7.89
CA SER A 347 19.43 13.73 -7.87
C SER A 347 18.55 14.12 -9.06
N ASP A 348 18.81 13.54 -10.23
CA ASP A 348 17.86 13.50 -11.35
C ASP A 348 17.03 12.20 -11.23
N PRO A 349 15.71 12.27 -10.92
CA PRO A 349 14.88 11.08 -10.75
C PRO A 349 14.78 10.22 -12.01
N MET A 350 15.10 10.76 -13.19
CA MET A 350 15.07 10.03 -14.45
C MET A 350 16.40 9.37 -14.83
N ALA A 351 17.45 9.52 -14.02
CA ALA A 351 18.77 9.01 -14.33
C ALA A 351 18.79 7.47 -14.49
N ASP A 352 19.26 7.00 -15.65
CA ASP A 352 19.39 5.58 -15.99
C ASP A 352 20.75 4.96 -15.57
N ALA A 353 21.72 5.79 -15.21
CA ALA A 353 23.05 5.30 -14.83
C ALA A 353 23.08 4.84 -13.39
N ASP A 354 23.79 3.74 -13.12
CA ASP A 354 24.08 3.31 -11.76
C ASP A 354 25.01 4.33 -11.06
N ALA A 355 24.76 4.56 -9.77
CA ALA A 355 25.57 5.38 -8.91
C ALA A 355 26.00 4.60 -7.66
N THR A 356 27.15 4.97 -7.11
CA THR A 356 27.60 4.50 -5.79
C THR A 356 27.98 5.71 -4.96
N THR A 357 27.63 5.70 -3.69
CA THR A 357 27.96 6.74 -2.73
C THR A 357 28.48 6.12 -1.44
N THR A 358 29.34 6.86 -0.74
CA THR A 358 29.75 6.57 0.62
C THR A 358 29.39 7.72 1.53
N PHE A 359 28.98 7.42 2.76
CA PHE A 359 28.66 8.43 3.76
C PHE A 359 28.80 7.87 5.18
N ASP A 360 29.02 8.74 6.16
CA ASP A 360 29.01 8.36 7.57
C ASP A 360 27.60 8.48 8.13
N TRP A 361 26.96 7.35 8.42
CA TRP A 361 25.61 7.31 8.97
C TRP A 361 25.65 7.33 10.51
N LYS A 362 25.14 8.41 11.10
CA LYS A 362 24.91 8.54 12.55
C LYS A 362 23.62 7.82 12.96
N THR A 363 23.70 6.51 13.14
CA THR A 363 22.59 5.67 13.62
C THR A 363 22.39 5.82 15.14
N PRO A 364 21.25 5.35 15.70
CA PRO A 364 21.07 5.29 17.15
C PRO A 364 22.09 4.40 17.86
N ASP A 365 22.71 3.46 17.15
CA ASP A 365 23.64 2.47 17.71
C ASP A 365 25.13 2.85 17.50
N GLY A 366 25.38 4.04 16.96
CA GLY A 366 26.71 4.61 16.70
C GLY A 366 26.86 5.16 15.28
N THR A 367 28.05 5.68 14.97
CA THR A 367 28.39 6.16 13.62
C THR A 367 29.10 5.06 12.83
N TYR A 368 28.73 4.90 11.56
CA TYR A 368 29.26 3.88 10.67
C TYR A 368 29.53 4.44 9.27
N PRO A 369 30.68 4.12 8.65
CA PRO A 369 30.88 4.37 7.23
C PRO A 369 30.04 3.37 6.42
N VAL A 370 29.22 3.89 5.51
CA VAL A 370 28.30 3.11 4.68
C VAL A 370 28.61 3.36 3.22
N THR A 371 28.64 2.29 2.43
CA THR A 371 28.70 2.34 0.97
C THR A 371 27.38 1.80 0.42
N ALA A 372 26.68 2.60 -0.38
CA ALA A 372 25.41 2.21 -0.99
C ALA A 372 25.49 2.31 -2.52
N ARG A 373 24.95 1.30 -3.20
CA ARG A 373 24.76 1.29 -4.65
C ARG A 373 23.30 1.57 -4.99
N LEU A 374 23.09 2.45 -5.96
CA LEU A 374 21.80 2.82 -6.49
C LEU A 374 21.80 2.54 -8.00
N ASN A 375 20.98 1.60 -8.46
CA ASN A 375 20.85 1.32 -9.89
C ASN A 375 20.12 2.45 -10.62
N GLY A 376 20.17 2.48 -11.95
CA GLY A 376 19.35 3.40 -12.75
C GLY A 376 17.86 3.36 -12.38
N LYS A 377 17.22 4.53 -12.36
CA LYS A 377 15.78 4.74 -12.09
C LYS A 377 15.25 3.95 -10.89
N THR A 378 15.94 4.07 -9.76
CA THR A 378 15.54 3.43 -8.51
C THR A 378 15.63 4.38 -7.34
N GLY A 379 14.83 4.08 -6.32
CA GLY A 379 14.91 4.67 -4.98
C GLY A 379 14.90 3.56 -3.94
N LYS A 380 15.68 3.73 -2.87
CA LYS A 380 15.85 2.75 -1.80
C LYS A 380 15.60 3.39 -0.43
N ILE A 381 14.80 2.73 0.42
CA ILE A 381 14.66 3.10 1.83
C ILE A 381 15.55 2.17 2.66
N LEU A 382 16.60 2.74 3.25
CA LEU A 382 17.49 2.05 4.18
C LEU A 382 17.02 2.27 5.60
N VAL A 383 17.15 1.25 6.44
CA VAL A 383 16.66 1.26 7.83
C VAL A 383 17.82 1.10 8.80
N ALA A 384 17.81 1.89 9.87
CA ALA A 384 18.75 1.79 10.99
C ALA A 384 18.05 1.87 12.36
N GLY A 385 18.64 1.24 13.36
CA GLY A 385 18.15 1.24 14.74
C GLY A 385 16.74 0.65 14.88
N HIS A 386 16.50 -0.50 14.22
CA HIS A 386 15.18 -1.16 14.18
C HIS A 386 15.21 -2.51 14.91
N ASP A 387 14.11 -2.91 15.55
CA ASP A 387 13.93 -4.29 16.05
C ASP A 387 13.19 -5.12 15.02
N LEU A 388 13.88 -6.09 14.41
CA LEU A 388 13.29 -7.02 13.45
C LEU A 388 12.29 -7.99 14.09
N GLY A 389 12.22 -8.03 15.42
CA GLY A 389 11.28 -8.82 16.20
C GLY A 389 12.01 -9.71 17.22
N GLY A 390 11.52 -9.69 18.46
CA GLY A 390 12.08 -10.49 19.55
C GLY A 390 13.44 -9.99 20.03
N GLY A 391 13.73 -8.69 19.90
CA GLY A 391 15.00 -8.08 20.29
C GLY A 391 16.12 -8.28 19.27
N GLN A 392 15.78 -8.62 18.02
CA GLN A 392 16.74 -8.74 16.93
C GLN A 392 17.08 -7.36 16.36
N ARG A 393 18.04 -6.70 17.02
CA ARG A 393 18.45 -5.32 16.71
C ARG A 393 19.22 -5.23 15.39
N LEU A 394 18.58 -4.64 14.39
CA LEU A 394 19.18 -4.12 13.17
C LEU A 394 19.84 -2.78 13.47
N VAL A 395 21.16 -2.74 13.41
CA VAL A 395 21.93 -1.49 13.52
C VAL A 395 21.75 -0.68 12.25
N TYR A 396 21.99 -1.28 11.08
CA TYR A 396 21.53 -0.79 9.79
C TYR A 396 21.57 -1.89 8.72
N SER A 397 20.92 -1.66 7.58
CA SER A 397 21.15 -2.42 6.35
C SER A 397 21.28 -1.48 5.14
N THR A 398 22.13 -1.86 4.18
CA THR A 398 22.16 -1.24 2.83
C THR A 398 21.22 -1.94 1.85
N SER A 399 20.56 -3.01 2.28
CA SER A 399 19.46 -3.66 1.58
C SER A 399 18.13 -3.11 2.10
N GLU A 400 17.10 -3.13 1.26
CA GLU A 400 15.76 -2.75 1.69
C GLU A 400 15.15 -3.87 2.54
N LEU A 401 14.41 -3.48 3.60
CA LEU A 401 13.63 -4.41 4.40
C LEU A 401 12.30 -4.69 3.70
N LEU A 402 12.03 -5.93 3.32
CA LEU A 402 10.72 -6.33 2.81
C LEU A 402 9.74 -6.55 3.95
N THR A 403 10.14 -7.38 4.92
CA THR A 403 9.30 -7.79 6.04
C THR A 403 10.14 -8.48 7.11
N SER A 404 9.60 -8.57 8.33
CA SER A 404 10.06 -9.48 9.37
C SER A 404 8.87 -10.08 10.10
N ALA A 405 9.06 -11.27 10.65
CA ALA A 405 8.04 -12.03 11.33
C ALA A 405 8.66 -12.89 12.42
N LYS A 406 8.09 -12.88 13.63
CA LYS A 406 8.47 -13.82 14.68
C LYS A 406 7.51 -15.01 14.67
N THR A 407 7.99 -16.16 14.23
CA THR A 407 7.24 -17.43 14.20
C THR A 407 7.79 -18.38 15.26
N GLY A 408 7.16 -18.37 16.45
CA GLY A 408 7.64 -19.15 17.59
C GLY A 408 8.98 -18.65 18.13
N ASP A 409 9.97 -19.54 18.19
CA ASP A 409 11.31 -19.25 18.73
C ASP A 409 12.29 -18.70 17.69
N ARG A 410 11.79 -18.33 16.51
CA ARG A 410 12.57 -17.79 15.40
C ARG A 410 11.97 -16.51 14.86
N THR A 411 12.83 -15.54 14.57
CA THR A 411 12.52 -14.34 13.79
C THR A 411 13.04 -14.56 12.37
N GLN A 412 12.18 -14.39 11.37
CA GLN A 412 12.58 -14.28 9.97
C GLN A 412 12.61 -12.81 9.59
N ALA A 413 13.64 -12.38 8.86
CA ALA A 413 13.69 -11.07 8.23
C ALA A 413 14.09 -11.24 6.77
N VAL A 414 13.37 -10.58 5.87
CA VAL A 414 13.62 -10.63 4.43
C VAL A 414 14.17 -9.28 3.99
N LEU A 415 15.39 -9.29 3.46
CA LEU A 415 16.07 -8.14 2.88
C LEU A 415 16.24 -8.33 1.38
N TYR A 416 16.26 -7.25 0.61
CA TYR A 416 16.42 -7.34 -0.83
C TYR A 416 17.17 -6.15 -1.47
N GLY A 417 17.59 -6.34 -2.72
CA GLY A 417 18.28 -5.36 -3.54
C GLY A 417 18.34 -5.78 -5.02
N GLY A 418 18.98 -4.98 -5.86
CA GLY A 418 19.13 -5.27 -7.29
C GLY A 418 20.02 -6.49 -7.53
N GLU A 419 19.81 -7.24 -8.62
CA GLU A 419 20.66 -8.38 -8.97
C GLU A 419 22.13 -7.97 -9.11
N GLY A 420 23.01 -8.68 -8.41
CA GLY A 420 24.44 -8.42 -8.35
C GLY A 420 24.85 -7.26 -7.43
N ASP A 421 23.90 -6.52 -6.84
CA ASP A 421 24.24 -5.42 -5.92
C ASP A 421 24.97 -5.96 -4.68
N PRO A 422 26.04 -5.29 -4.21
CA PRO A 422 26.59 -5.58 -2.89
C PRO A 422 25.62 -5.16 -1.80
N GLY A 423 25.55 -5.94 -0.72
CA GLY A 423 24.76 -5.65 0.46
C GLY A 423 25.57 -5.83 1.74
N GLN A 424 25.26 -5.00 2.73
CA GLN A 424 25.84 -5.05 4.07
C GLN A 424 24.72 -4.91 5.09
N THR A 425 24.68 -5.81 6.07
CA THR A 425 23.76 -5.74 7.21
C THR A 425 24.55 -5.81 8.51
N MET A 426 24.26 -4.87 9.42
CA MET A 426 24.87 -4.79 10.74
C MET A 426 23.84 -5.13 11.82
N LEU A 427 24.18 -6.08 12.70
CA LEU A 427 23.34 -6.54 13.81
C LEU A 427 24.07 -6.35 15.14
N ARG A 428 23.34 -6.11 16.23
CA ARG A 428 23.92 -5.90 17.57
C ARG A 428 23.65 -7.07 18.51
N TYR A 429 24.70 -7.61 19.13
CA TYR A 429 24.62 -8.64 20.17
C TYR A 429 25.55 -8.34 21.35
N SER A 430 25.22 -8.85 22.53
CA SER A 430 26.07 -8.72 23.73
C SER A 430 27.27 -9.68 23.73
N THR A 431 27.15 -10.80 23.03
CA THR A 431 28.21 -11.82 22.89
C THR A 431 28.24 -12.30 21.45
N LYS A 432 29.42 -12.77 21.01
CA LYS A 432 29.62 -13.27 19.64
C LYS A 432 28.57 -14.34 19.29
N PRO A 433 27.67 -14.09 18.33
CA PRO A 433 26.68 -15.08 17.92
C PRO A 433 27.31 -16.17 17.04
N LYS A 434 26.64 -17.32 16.96
CA LYS A 434 26.95 -18.34 15.95
C LYS A 434 26.25 -17.97 14.65
N VAL A 435 27.02 -17.85 13.57
CA VAL A 435 26.50 -17.57 12.22
C VAL A 435 26.65 -18.82 11.37
N THR A 436 25.62 -19.17 10.61
CA THR A 436 25.63 -20.30 9.68
C THR A 436 24.93 -19.89 8.39
N VAL A 437 25.67 -19.89 7.28
CA VAL A 437 25.10 -19.71 5.94
C VAL A 437 24.48 -21.05 5.52
N LEU A 438 23.15 -21.10 5.47
CA LEU A 438 22.39 -22.30 5.11
C LEU A 438 22.29 -22.48 3.59
N ASP A 439 22.27 -21.37 2.86
CA ASP A 439 22.16 -21.31 1.39
C ASP A 439 22.76 -19.98 0.90
N GLY A 440 23.29 -19.96 -0.33
CA GLY A 440 23.94 -18.78 -0.92
C GLY A 440 25.33 -18.47 -0.34
N LYS A 441 25.72 -17.20 -0.36
CA LYS A 441 27.06 -16.74 0.06
C LYS A 441 26.96 -15.45 0.87
N ALA A 442 27.60 -15.45 2.04
CA ALA A 442 27.79 -14.27 2.85
C ALA A 442 29.03 -14.43 3.74
N ASP A 443 29.72 -13.33 3.98
CA ASP A 443 30.83 -13.24 4.91
C ASP A 443 30.36 -12.59 6.22
N ALA A 444 30.93 -13.03 7.34
CA ALA A 444 30.56 -12.54 8.66
C ALA A 444 31.79 -12.06 9.44
N THR A 445 31.74 -10.84 9.95
CA THR A 445 32.79 -10.27 10.80
C THR A 445 32.20 -9.81 12.13
N TRP A 446 32.96 -9.98 13.21
CA TRP A 446 32.51 -9.69 14.58
C TRP A 446 33.46 -8.70 15.25
N ASP A 447 32.91 -7.61 15.74
CA ASP A 447 33.57 -6.64 16.61
C ASP A 447 33.11 -6.88 18.06
N ALA A 448 34.03 -7.36 18.90
CA ALA A 448 33.74 -7.69 20.28
C ALA A 448 33.60 -6.46 21.19
N GLU A 449 34.19 -5.32 20.82
CA GLU A 449 34.12 -4.10 21.63
C GLU A 449 32.77 -3.42 21.46
N ARG A 450 32.27 -3.37 20.23
CA ARG A 450 30.96 -2.78 19.92
C ARG A 450 29.80 -3.76 20.05
N GLY A 451 30.09 -5.06 19.98
CA GLY A 451 29.06 -6.11 19.89
C GLY A 451 28.42 -6.19 18.49
N ASP A 452 29.14 -5.73 17.47
CA ASP A 452 28.63 -5.59 16.12
C ASP A 452 28.94 -6.85 15.30
N LEU A 453 27.90 -7.46 14.75
CA LEU A 453 27.99 -8.50 13.72
C LEU A 453 27.70 -7.87 12.36
N ARG A 454 28.71 -7.79 11.51
CA ARG A 454 28.58 -7.36 10.12
C ARG A 454 28.46 -8.58 9.21
N LEU A 455 27.48 -8.54 8.32
CA LEU A 455 27.24 -9.50 7.25
C LEU A 455 27.42 -8.80 5.90
N ASP A 456 28.29 -9.32 5.05
CA ASP A 456 28.52 -8.82 3.69
C ASP A 456 28.10 -9.89 2.68
N TYR A 457 27.42 -9.49 1.61
CA TYR A 457 26.86 -10.40 0.62
C TYR A 457 26.65 -9.70 -0.71
N ALA A 458 26.36 -10.49 -1.74
CA ALA A 458 25.84 -9.99 -3.02
C ALA A 458 24.42 -10.52 -3.22
N HIS A 459 23.52 -9.68 -3.72
CA HIS A 459 22.15 -10.09 -4.03
C HIS A 459 22.16 -10.95 -5.30
N SER A 460 22.11 -12.27 -5.14
CA SER A 460 21.97 -13.19 -6.28
C SER A 460 21.23 -14.45 -5.82
N GLY A 461 20.11 -14.74 -6.46
CA GLY A 461 19.18 -15.76 -5.97
C GLY A 461 18.73 -15.47 -4.54
N VAL A 462 18.63 -16.51 -3.71
CA VAL A 462 18.32 -16.36 -2.27
C VAL A 462 19.46 -16.87 -1.42
N THR A 463 19.97 -16.00 -0.54
CA THR A 463 20.92 -16.33 0.51
C THR A 463 20.19 -16.45 1.84
N ARG A 464 20.52 -17.46 2.65
CA ARG A 464 19.90 -17.72 3.96
C ARG A 464 20.96 -17.80 5.03
N ILE A 465 20.87 -16.93 6.03
CA ILE A 465 21.84 -16.83 7.12
C ILE A 465 21.11 -17.03 8.44
N LEU A 466 21.48 -18.09 9.17
CA LEU A 466 21.00 -18.33 10.52
C LEU A 466 21.99 -17.72 11.53
N VAL A 467 21.48 -16.84 12.40
CA VAL A 467 22.24 -16.21 13.48
C VAL A 467 21.63 -16.62 14.81
N GLN A 468 22.44 -17.22 15.68
CA GLN A 468 22.01 -17.76 16.97
C GLN A 468 22.80 -17.10 18.09
N SER A 469 22.11 -16.59 19.10
CA SER A 469 22.70 -15.94 20.27
C SER A 469 21.88 -16.26 21.52
N ALA A 470 22.55 -16.33 22.68
CA ALA A 470 21.88 -16.64 23.93
C ALA A 470 20.90 -15.52 24.31
N GLY A 471 19.72 -15.90 24.82
CA GLY A 471 18.72 -14.96 25.34
C GLY A 471 17.88 -14.25 24.28
N ARG A 472 17.95 -14.65 23.00
CA ARG A 472 17.11 -14.15 21.90
C ARG A 472 16.60 -15.30 21.04
N PRO A 473 15.47 -15.14 20.33
CA PRO A 473 15.06 -16.11 19.30
C PRO A 473 16.14 -16.22 18.22
N ASP A 474 16.22 -17.36 17.52
CA ASP A 474 17.09 -17.48 16.34
C ASP A 474 16.68 -16.43 15.29
N LEU A 475 17.64 -15.78 14.61
CA LEU A 475 17.35 -14.95 13.45
C LEU A 475 17.67 -15.72 12.17
N LEU A 476 16.67 -15.91 11.31
CA LEU A 476 16.89 -16.31 9.93
C LEU A 476 16.80 -15.06 9.04
N LEU A 477 17.95 -14.58 8.58
CA LEU A 477 18.02 -13.54 7.57
C LEU A 477 17.93 -14.18 6.18
N ILE A 478 16.96 -13.75 5.40
CA ILE A 478 16.74 -14.17 4.01
C ILE A 478 17.05 -12.96 3.14
N ILE A 479 18.00 -13.13 2.23
CA ILE A 479 18.45 -12.05 1.34
C ILE A 479 18.13 -12.47 -0.08
N GLY A 480 17.34 -11.66 -0.78
CA GLY A 480 16.90 -11.92 -2.14
C GLY A 480 17.19 -10.77 -3.09
N THR A 481 16.95 -10.99 -4.37
CA THR A 481 16.88 -9.90 -5.34
C THR A 481 15.45 -9.32 -5.37
N ASP A 482 15.23 -8.20 -6.07
CA ASP A 482 13.88 -7.67 -6.32
C ASP A 482 12.90 -8.76 -6.80
N ASP A 483 13.35 -9.61 -7.74
CA ASP A 483 12.56 -10.73 -8.29
C ASP A 483 12.28 -11.81 -7.23
N GLN A 484 13.24 -12.10 -6.35
CA GLN A 484 13.01 -13.08 -5.29
C GLN A 484 12.08 -12.53 -4.20
N ALA A 485 12.20 -11.25 -3.88
CA ALA A 485 11.33 -10.54 -2.95
C ALA A 485 9.88 -10.51 -3.44
N ALA A 486 9.67 -10.37 -4.75
CA ALA A 486 8.33 -10.47 -5.37
C ALA A 486 7.64 -11.82 -5.09
N GLY A 487 8.41 -12.89 -4.84
CA GLY A 487 7.86 -14.21 -4.52
C GLY A 487 7.35 -14.38 -3.09
N PHE A 488 7.57 -13.40 -2.19
CA PHE A 488 7.17 -13.48 -0.79
C PHE A 488 5.79 -12.89 -0.53
N TRP A 489 5.14 -13.42 0.50
CA TRP A 489 3.85 -12.99 1.05
C TRP A 489 3.95 -12.99 2.57
N ARG A 490 3.23 -12.08 3.22
CA ARG A 490 3.13 -12.05 4.68
C ARG A 490 1.68 -11.87 5.08
N GLN A 491 1.27 -12.60 6.09
CA GLN A 491 -0.08 -12.53 6.65
C GLN A 491 -0.02 -12.56 8.18
N ASP A 492 -0.82 -11.74 8.83
CA ASP A 492 -1.00 -11.79 10.28
C ASP A 492 -2.29 -12.57 10.60
N THR A 493 -2.15 -13.77 11.15
CA THR A 493 -3.28 -14.61 11.56
C THR A 493 -3.52 -14.48 13.07
N ALA A 494 -4.67 -14.96 13.55
CA ALA A 494 -4.94 -15.05 14.99
C ALA A 494 -3.90 -15.88 15.78
N ALA A 495 -3.16 -16.78 15.11
CA ALA A 495 -2.10 -17.58 15.72
C ALA A 495 -0.70 -16.93 15.63
N GLY A 496 -0.59 -15.76 15.00
CA GLY A 496 0.66 -15.06 14.75
C GLY A 496 0.96 -14.89 13.25
N PRO A 497 2.10 -14.26 12.92
CA PRO A 497 2.48 -13.99 11.54
C PRO A 497 2.80 -15.28 10.80
N VAL A 498 2.57 -15.27 9.49
CA VAL A 498 2.94 -16.30 8.52
C VAL A 498 3.69 -15.60 7.39
N LEU A 499 4.77 -16.23 6.93
CA LEU A 499 5.54 -15.78 5.77
C LEU A 499 5.57 -16.93 4.76
N GLU A 500 5.10 -16.66 3.55
CA GLU A 500 5.04 -17.63 2.46
C GLU A 500 5.91 -17.21 1.27
N ARG A 501 6.35 -18.20 0.49
CA ARG A 501 7.06 -17.96 -0.77
C ARG A 501 6.73 -19.01 -1.82
N GLY A 502 6.52 -18.56 -3.07
CA GLY A 502 6.59 -19.42 -4.26
C GLY A 502 5.34 -19.52 -5.13
N THR A 503 4.23 -18.87 -4.76
CA THR A 503 2.98 -18.84 -5.53
C THR A 503 2.68 -17.44 -6.07
N GLU A 504 1.91 -17.36 -7.17
CA GLU A 504 1.53 -16.09 -7.80
C GLU A 504 0.60 -15.22 -6.98
N LEU A 505 -0.25 -15.81 -6.15
CA LEU A 505 -1.06 -15.08 -5.18
C LEU A 505 -1.32 -15.96 -3.96
N VAL A 506 -1.19 -15.39 -2.77
CA VAL A 506 -1.72 -15.97 -1.54
C VAL A 506 -2.81 -15.04 -1.03
N ARG A 507 -3.99 -15.60 -0.82
CA ARG A 507 -5.18 -14.94 -0.27
C ARG A 507 -5.24 -15.17 1.24
N PRO A 508 -6.11 -14.45 1.98
CA PRO A 508 -6.18 -14.54 3.45
C PRO A 508 -6.12 -15.97 3.99
N ALA A 509 -5.14 -16.20 4.86
CA ALA A 509 -4.89 -17.46 5.53
C ALA A 509 -5.63 -17.54 6.86
N SER A 510 -5.94 -18.76 7.28
CA SER A 510 -6.46 -19.02 8.63
C SER A 510 -5.71 -20.18 9.26
N VAL A 511 -5.59 -20.14 10.59
CA VAL A 511 -5.07 -21.27 11.36
C VAL A 511 -6.24 -21.98 12.04
N THR A 512 -6.39 -23.27 11.76
CA THR A 512 -7.52 -24.11 12.20
C THR A 512 -7.02 -25.33 12.97
N GLY A 513 -7.94 -26.19 13.43
CA GLY A 513 -7.60 -27.44 14.10
C GLY A 513 -6.85 -27.23 15.42
N LEU A 514 -7.29 -26.26 16.23
CA LEU A 514 -6.64 -25.89 17.49
C LEU A 514 -5.18 -25.41 17.33
N GLY A 515 -4.86 -24.77 16.20
CA GLY A 515 -3.53 -24.18 15.97
C GLY A 515 -2.57 -25.04 15.16
N THR A 516 -2.99 -26.23 14.70
CA THR A 516 -2.07 -27.19 14.05
C THR A 516 -2.04 -27.13 12.53
N THR A 517 -3.06 -26.53 11.91
CA THR A 517 -3.23 -26.55 10.46
C THR A 517 -3.34 -25.13 9.93
N LEU A 518 -2.42 -24.75 9.04
CA LEU A 518 -2.50 -23.51 8.27
C LEU A 518 -3.29 -23.77 6.99
N ALA A 519 -4.43 -23.11 6.85
CA ALA A 519 -5.25 -23.15 5.65
C ALA A 519 -4.90 -21.95 4.75
N LEU A 520 -4.30 -22.24 3.61
CA LEU A 520 -3.95 -21.30 2.57
C LEU A 520 -4.94 -21.40 1.40
N THR A 521 -5.26 -20.25 0.84
CA THR A 521 -5.95 -20.15 -0.45
C THR A 521 -5.15 -19.24 -1.37
N GLY A 522 -5.25 -19.45 -2.67
CA GLY A 522 -4.48 -18.66 -3.62
C GLY A 522 -4.47 -19.22 -5.02
N ASP A 523 -3.63 -18.62 -5.86
CA ASP A 523 -3.52 -18.90 -7.27
C ASP A 523 -2.09 -19.31 -7.61
N ALA A 524 -1.96 -20.34 -8.45
CA ALA A 524 -0.70 -20.81 -8.99
C ALA A 524 -0.83 -20.95 -10.52
N LYS A 525 0.08 -20.36 -11.30
CA LYS A 525 0.06 -20.50 -12.77
C LYS A 525 0.62 -21.85 -13.23
N LYS A 526 1.43 -22.48 -12.39
CA LYS A 526 2.07 -23.78 -12.64
C LYS A 526 2.35 -24.49 -11.33
N THR A 527 2.46 -25.81 -11.40
CA THR A 527 2.96 -26.64 -10.30
C THR A 527 4.31 -26.10 -9.82
N GLY A 528 4.46 -25.89 -8.51
CA GLY A 528 5.63 -25.21 -7.96
C GLY A 528 5.82 -25.38 -6.46
N PRO A 529 7.00 -25.02 -5.92
CA PRO A 529 7.25 -25.08 -4.49
C PRO A 529 6.45 -24.01 -3.74
N LEU A 530 5.91 -24.38 -2.57
CA LEU A 530 5.38 -23.44 -1.58
C LEU A 530 6.15 -23.62 -0.27
N GLU A 531 6.93 -22.60 0.09
CA GLU A 531 7.66 -22.52 1.35
C GLU A 531 6.86 -21.67 2.35
N VAL A 532 6.68 -22.18 3.57
CA VAL A 532 5.87 -21.53 4.62
C VAL A 532 6.65 -21.49 5.92
N PHE A 533 6.82 -20.29 6.50
CA PHE A 533 7.22 -20.08 7.88
C PHE A 533 5.96 -19.78 8.68
N ALA A 534 5.56 -20.72 9.54
CA ALA A 534 4.31 -20.67 10.28
C ALA A 534 4.56 -20.66 11.81
N PRO A 535 3.58 -20.22 12.61
CA PRO A 535 3.62 -20.30 14.07
C PRO A 535 3.97 -21.72 14.58
N SER A 536 4.62 -21.80 15.74
CA SER A 536 5.23 -23.03 16.27
C SER A 536 4.26 -24.20 16.52
N GLY A 537 2.95 -23.98 16.55
CA GLY A 537 1.94 -25.06 16.64
C GLY A 537 1.62 -25.72 15.30
N VAL A 538 1.87 -25.04 14.18
CA VAL A 538 1.46 -25.50 12.84
C VAL A 538 2.36 -26.63 12.36
N ARG A 539 1.74 -27.72 11.92
CA ARG A 539 2.42 -28.90 11.36
C ARG A 539 1.85 -29.31 10.01
N ASN A 540 0.62 -28.91 9.71
CA ASN A 540 -0.07 -29.24 8.47
C ASN A 540 -0.36 -27.97 7.69
N VAL A 541 -0.35 -28.09 6.36
CA VAL A 541 -0.76 -27.03 5.44
C VAL A 541 -1.86 -27.58 4.53
N THR A 542 -2.89 -26.79 4.26
CA THR A 542 -3.83 -27.05 3.17
C THR A 542 -3.74 -25.94 2.14
N TRP A 543 -3.89 -26.29 0.87
CA TRP A 543 -3.95 -25.35 -0.25
C TRP A 543 -5.27 -25.50 -0.99
N ASN A 544 -6.06 -24.42 -1.08
CA ASN A 544 -7.38 -24.43 -1.73
C ASN A 544 -8.31 -25.56 -1.24
N GLY A 545 -8.30 -25.79 0.08
CA GLY A 545 -9.09 -26.81 0.76
C GLY A 545 -8.51 -28.24 0.72
N ALA A 546 -7.46 -28.49 -0.06
CA ALA A 546 -6.82 -29.80 -0.14
C ALA A 546 -5.59 -29.88 0.78
N PRO A 547 -5.35 -31.00 1.50
CA PRO A 547 -4.11 -31.21 2.24
C PRO A 547 -2.87 -31.16 1.35
N LEU A 548 -1.84 -30.45 1.80
CA LEU A 548 -0.55 -30.35 1.13
C LEU A 548 0.49 -31.19 1.88
N SER A 549 1.17 -32.10 1.17
CA SER A 549 2.30 -32.83 1.75
C SER A 549 3.48 -31.87 1.93
N VAL A 550 3.92 -31.71 3.18
CA VAL A 550 5.00 -30.77 3.54
C VAL A 550 6.13 -31.49 4.27
N LYS A 551 7.35 -30.99 4.09
CA LYS A 551 8.54 -31.41 4.85
C LYS A 551 9.19 -30.21 5.53
N GLN A 552 9.74 -30.42 6.72
CA GLN A 552 10.51 -29.38 7.40
C GLN A 552 11.87 -29.18 6.72
N THR A 553 12.28 -27.92 6.51
CA THR A 553 13.57 -27.57 5.91
C THR A 553 14.62 -27.25 6.97
N SER A 554 15.89 -27.12 6.56
CA SER A 554 16.97 -26.61 7.42
C SER A 554 16.74 -25.16 7.86
N SER A 555 15.98 -24.38 7.09
CA SER A 555 15.55 -23.02 7.44
C SER A 555 14.39 -22.99 8.44
N GLY A 556 13.85 -24.15 8.82
CA GLY A 556 12.72 -24.27 9.76
C GLY A 556 11.36 -23.95 9.14
N SER A 557 11.28 -23.81 7.83
CA SER A 557 10.02 -23.71 7.08
C SER A 557 9.41 -25.08 6.81
N LEU A 558 8.14 -25.09 6.44
CA LEU A 558 7.43 -26.21 5.81
C LEU A 558 7.48 -26.01 4.29
N LEU A 559 7.99 -26.99 3.55
CA LEU A 559 8.07 -26.95 2.09
C LEU A 559 7.14 -28.02 1.49
N GLY A 560 6.19 -27.57 0.67
CA GLY A 560 5.31 -28.42 -0.13
C GLY A 560 5.37 -28.08 -1.61
N THR A 561 4.50 -28.72 -2.40
CA THR A 561 4.36 -28.47 -3.85
C THR A 561 2.91 -28.23 -4.18
N VAL A 562 2.57 -27.00 -4.56
CA VAL A 562 1.23 -26.66 -5.04
C VAL A 562 1.02 -27.27 -6.42
N PRO A 563 -0.16 -27.87 -6.68
CA PRO A 563 -0.48 -28.53 -7.94
C PRO A 563 -0.54 -27.56 -9.12
#